data_AF-A0A420WX62-F1
#
_entry.id   AF-A0A420WX62-F1
#
_cell.length_a   1.000
_cell.length_b   1.000
_cell.length_c   1.000
_cell.angle_alpha   90.00
_cell.angle_beta   90.00
_cell.angle_gamma   90.00
#
_symmetry.space_group_name_H-M   'P 1'
#
loop_
_entity.id
_entity.type
_entity.pdbx_description
1 polymer ?
#
loop_
_entity_poly.entity_id
_entity_poly.type
_entity_poly.pdbx_seq_one_letter_code
_entity_poly.pdbx_strand_id
1 'polypeptide(L)'
;MQKATDKECVQGVHHLIGSTLRDGRRDRTGRIVGIDQTRDHPVVDIVWAGQRRADRIIVTCDQLRELVAACRRQETISRAPGPVGHATGETVVGAPPVLAEQRRLA
;
A
#
# COMPACT_ATOMS: atom_id res chain seq x y z
N MET A 1 3.78 -39.05 19.82
CA MET A 1 2.88 -38.03 19.28
C MET A 1 3.36 -36.67 19.77
N GLN A 2 4.09 -35.90 18.94
CA GLN A 2 4.50 -34.54 19.32
C GLN A 2 3.26 -33.65 19.30
N LYS A 3 2.94 -33.02 20.44
CA LYS A 3 1.96 -31.93 20.48
C LYS A 3 2.44 -30.87 19.52
N ALA A 4 1.65 -30.56 18.48
CA ALA A 4 1.80 -29.30 17.78
C ALA A 4 1.65 -28.21 18.84
N THR A 5 2.74 -27.55 19.21
CA THR A 5 2.69 -26.32 19.98
C THR A 5 1.81 -25.37 19.18
N ASP A 6 0.69 -24.94 19.75
CA ASP A 6 -0.22 -23.96 19.16
C ASP A 6 0.58 -22.68 18.94
N LYS A 7 1.17 -22.59 17.74
CA LYS A 7 2.07 -21.53 17.42
C LYS A 7 1.23 -20.37 16.94
N GLU A 8 1.29 -19.28 17.69
CA GLU A 8 0.56 -18.07 17.39
C GLU A 8 1.00 -17.51 16.03
N CYS A 9 0.16 -17.72 15.01
CA CYS A 9 0.36 -17.20 13.67
C CYS A 9 -0.50 -15.95 13.48
N VAL A 10 0.11 -14.88 12.96
CA VAL A 10 -0.59 -13.67 12.57
C VAL A 10 -1.20 -13.87 11.18
N GLN A 11 -2.51 -13.60 11.09
CA GLN A 11 -3.26 -13.68 9.85
C GLN A 11 -3.04 -12.44 8.97
N GLY A 12 -3.17 -12.60 7.65
CA GLY A 12 -3.10 -11.47 6.71
C GLY A 12 -1.71 -10.88 6.51
N VAL A 13 -0.64 -11.55 6.95
CA VAL A 13 0.74 -11.07 6.80
C VAL A 13 1.16 -10.87 5.34
N HIS A 14 0.55 -11.59 4.40
CA HIS A 14 0.84 -11.45 2.98
C HIS A 14 0.51 -10.05 2.44
N HIS A 15 -0.41 -9.30 3.08
CA HIS A 15 -0.70 -7.91 2.72
C HIS A 15 0.47 -6.95 2.99
N LEU A 16 1.40 -7.33 3.87
CA LEU A 16 2.59 -6.52 4.15
C LEU A 16 3.63 -6.61 3.04
N ILE A 17 3.62 -7.67 2.22
CA ILE A 17 4.62 -7.86 1.18
C ILE A 17 4.48 -6.77 0.13
N GLY A 18 5.57 -6.07 -0.14
CA GLY A 18 5.61 -4.95 -1.07
C GLY A 18 5.23 -3.62 -0.45
N SER A 19 4.75 -3.59 0.80
CA SER A 19 4.41 -2.35 1.51
C SER A 19 5.65 -1.59 1.95
N THR A 20 5.54 -0.27 1.92
CA THR A 20 6.60 0.64 2.39
C THR A 20 6.49 0.82 3.90
N LEU A 21 7.59 0.60 4.60
CA LEU A 21 7.74 0.86 6.03
C LEU A 21 8.67 2.06 6.23
N ARG A 22 8.33 2.92 7.21
CA ARG A 22 9.22 3.98 7.69
C ARG A 22 9.77 3.60 9.06
N ASP A 23 11.09 3.55 9.17
CA ASP A 23 11.81 3.45 10.43
C ASP A 23 12.03 4.87 10.98
N GLY A 24 11.15 5.29 11.89
CA GLY A 24 11.19 6.62 12.48
C GLY A 24 12.41 6.87 13.38
N ARG A 25 13.11 5.82 13.84
CA ARG A 25 14.29 5.98 14.68
C ARG A 25 15.53 6.35 13.87
N ARG A 26 15.61 5.85 12.63
CA ARG A 26 16.75 6.06 11.73
C ARG A 26 16.41 6.95 10.54
N ASP A 27 15.22 7.56 10.56
CA ASP A 27 14.62 8.35 9.47
C ASP A 27 14.87 7.75 8.08
N ARG A 28 14.53 6.48 7.93
CA ARG A 28 14.71 5.76 6.66
C ARG A 28 13.43 5.04 6.27
N THR A 29 13.31 4.77 4.97
CA THR A 29 12.20 4.00 4.40
C THR A 29 12.72 2.71 3.78
N GLY A 30 11.90 1.68 3.80
CA GLY A 30 12.23 0.38 3.25
C GLY A 30 10.98 -0.35 2.78
N ARG A 31 11.19 -1.41 2.01
CA ARG A 31 10.11 -2.24 1.48
C ARG A 31 10.17 -3.62 2.12
N ILE A 32 9.03 -4.10 2.59
CA ILE A 32 8.93 -5.46 3.12
C ILE A 32 8.95 -6.43 1.94
N VAL A 33 9.86 -7.40 1.96
CA VAL A 33 10.05 -8.37 0.88
C VAL A 33 9.80 -9.82 1.31
N GLY A 34 9.77 -10.10 2.61
CA GLY A 34 9.56 -11.44 3.14
C GLY A 34 9.09 -11.41 4.59
N ILE A 35 8.36 -12.46 4.97
CA ILE A 35 7.92 -12.68 6.35
C ILE A 35 8.08 -14.17 6.64
N ASP A 36 8.75 -14.49 7.75
CA ASP A 36 8.94 -15.85 8.25
C ASP A 36 8.30 -15.96 9.63
N GLN A 37 7.13 -16.63 9.69
CA GLN A 37 6.43 -16.97 10.92
C GLN A 37 6.72 -18.40 11.38
N THR A 38 7.66 -19.12 10.74
CA THR A 38 8.00 -20.52 11.07
C THR A 38 9.00 -20.65 12.21
N ARG A 39 9.56 -19.53 12.68
CA ARG A 39 10.47 -19.40 13.84
C ARG A 39 9.77 -19.00 15.14
N ASP A 40 10.42 -19.20 16.29
CA ASP A 40 9.85 -18.86 17.61
C ASP A 40 9.34 -17.42 17.72
N HIS A 41 10.06 -16.48 17.08
CA HIS A 41 9.60 -15.13 16.85
C HIS A 41 9.50 -14.83 15.35
N PRO A 42 8.44 -14.15 14.90
CA PRO A 42 8.32 -13.77 13.49
C PRO A 42 9.48 -12.87 13.06
N VAL A 43 9.91 -13.06 11.81
CA VAL A 43 10.96 -12.26 11.17
C VAL A 43 10.37 -11.55 9.96
N VAL A 44 10.69 -10.27 9.80
CA VAL A 44 10.34 -9.44 8.65
C VAL A 44 11.63 -9.10 7.90
N ASP A 45 11.69 -9.47 6.62
CA ASP A 45 12.79 -9.13 5.72
C ASP A 45 12.48 -7.79 5.02
N ILE A 46 13.34 -6.79 5.19
CA ILE A 46 13.14 -5.42 4.68
C ILE A 46 14.33 -4.97 3.85
N VAL A 47 14.09 -4.51 2.63
CA VAL A 47 15.11 -3.82 1.83
C VAL A 47 14.98 -2.32 2.06
N TRP A 48 15.94 -1.73 2.77
CA TRP A 48 15.97 -0.29 3.01
C TRP A 48 16.45 0.49 1.78
N ALA A 49 16.02 1.73 1.65
CA ALA A 49 16.47 2.62 0.59
C ALA A 49 18.00 2.72 0.58
N GLY A 50 18.61 2.58 -0.61
CA GLY A 50 20.07 2.59 -0.77
C GLY A 50 20.77 1.29 -0.40
N GLN A 51 20.06 0.25 0.08
CA GLN A 51 20.65 -1.05 0.39
C GLN A 51 20.32 -2.10 -0.68
N ARG A 52 21.30 -2.97 -0.98
CA ARG A 52 21.14 -4.06 -1.96
C ARG A 52 20.62 -5.37 -1.36
N ARG A 53 20.70 -5.53 -0.03
CA ARG A 53 20.31 -6.76 0.67
C ARG A 53 19.17 -6.46 1.63
N ALA A 54 18.37 -7.48 1.90
CA ALA A 54 17.34 -7.40 2.92
C ALA A 54 17.96 -7.53 4.32
N ASP A 55 17.54 -6.64 5.22
CA ASP A 55 17.77 -6.74 6.65
C ASP A 55 16.66 -7.62 7.26
N ARG A 56 17.05 -8.55 8.13
CA ARG A 56 16.10 -9.43 8.85
C ARG A 56 15.81 -8.83 10.21
N ILE A 57 14.55 -8.52 10.48
CA ILE A 57 14.12 -7.90 11.74
C ILE A 57 13.23 -8.86 12.50
N ILE A 58 13.69 -9.26 13.69
CA ILE A 58 12.89 -10.06 14.62
C ILE A 58 11.86 -9.13 15.27
N VAL A 59 10.59 -9.55 15.25
CA VAL A 59 9.47 -8.81 15.85
C VAL A 59 8.64 -9.74 16.73
N THR A 60 7.80 -9.17 17.57
CA THR A 60 6.78 -9.93 18.30
C THR A 60 5.54 -10.18 17.44
N CYS A 61 4.70 -11.15 17.82
CA CYS A 61 3.41 -11.36 17.18
C CYS A 61 2.53 -10.11 17.24
N ASP A 62 2.57 -9.35 18.35
CA ASP A 62 1.80 -8.11 18.50
C ASP A 62 2.30 -7.01 17.58
N GLN A 63 3.61 -6.82 17.46
CA GLN A 63 4.19 -5.88 16.49
C GLN A 63 3.81 -6.25 15.06
N LEU A 64 3.80 -7.55 14.74
CA LEU A 64 3.38 -8.02 13.41
C LEU A 64 1.88 -7.77 13.16
N ARG A 65 1.02 -7.97 14.17
CA ARG A 65 -0.42 -7.64 14.08
C ARG A 65 -0.65 -6.15 13.86
N GLU A 66 0.09 -5.30 14.57
CA GLU A 66 -0.01 -3.85 14.42
C GLU A 66 0.37 -3.41 13.01
N LEU A 67 1.44 -3.99 12.44
CA LEU A 67 1.84 -3.74 11.06
C LEU A 67 0.72 -4.14 10.09
N VAL A 68 0.15 -5.34 10.22
CA VAL A 68 -0.97 -5.79 9.37
C VAL A 68 -2.16 -4.84 9.47
N ALA A 69 -2.54 -4.46 10.69
CA ALA A 69 -3.65 -3.55 10.92
C ALA A 69 -3.41 -2.17 10.30
N ALA A 70 -2.19 -1.63 10.41
CA ALA A 70 -1.80 -0.37 9.78
C ALA A 70 -1.86 -0.45 8.25
N CYS A 71 -1.36 -1.54 7.66
CA CYS A 71 -1.41 -1.76 6.21
C CYS A 71 -2.84 -1.78 5.68
N ARG A 72 -3.74 -2.53 6.33
CA ARG A 72 -5.15 -2.62 5.94
C ARG A 72 -5.89 -1.29 6.06
N ARG A 73 -5.57 -0.49 7.08
CA ARG A 73 -6.09 0.88 7.20
C ARG A 73 -5.62 1.75 6.04
N GLN A 74 -4.35 1.67 5.68
CA GLN A 74 -3.79 2.44 4.56
C GLN A 74 -4.41 2.05 3.21
N GLU A 75 -4.62 0.75 2.97
CA GLU A 75 -5.31 0.26 1.76
C GLU A 75 -6.75 0.78 1.68
N THR A 76 -7.46 0.84 2.81
CA THR A 76 -8.83 1.35 2.87
C THR A 76 -8.88 2.85 2.54
N ILE A 77 -7.94 3.63 3.07
CA ILE A 77 -7.80 5.07 2.76
C ILE A 77 -7.44 5.26 1.29
N SER A 78 -6.52 4.46 0.76
CA SER A 78 -6.07 4.56 -0.64
C SER A 78 -7.14 4.15 -1.64
N ARG A 79 -8.12 3.34 -1.22
CA ARG A 79 -9.22 2.83 -2.05
C ARG A 79 -10.51 3.65 -1.91
N ALA A 80 -10.55 4.66 -1.03
CA ALA A 80 -11.67 5.60 -1.02
C ALA A 80 -11.80 6.23 -2.42
N PRO A 81 -12.97 6.16 -3.07
CA PRO A 81 -13.15 6.81 -4.36
C PRO A 81 -12.89 8.31 -4.16
N GLY A 82 -11.94 8.86 -4.92
CA GLY A 82 -11.79 10.31 -5.02
C GLY A 82 -13.16 10.94 -5.34
N PRO A 83 -13.43 12.18 -4.89
CA PRO A 83 -14.76 12.77 -5.00
C PRO A 83 -15.21 12.68 -6.46
N VAL A 84 -16.28 11.90 -6.67
CA VAL A 84 -16.98 11.85 -7.93
C VAL A 84 -17.39 13.29 -8.21
N GLY A 85 -16.82 13.88 -9.26
CA GLY A 85 -17.24 15.19 -9.74
C GLY A 85 -18.73 15.11 -10.04
N HIS A 86 -19.56 15.62 -9.13
CA HIS A 86 -20.93 15.95 -9.40
C HIS A 86 -20.92 17.12 -10.39
N ALA A 87 -20.87 16.77 -11.66
CA ALA A 87 -21.47 17.55 -12.70
C ALA A 87 -22.97 17.57 -12.44
N THR A 88 -23.49 18.67 -11.94
CA THR A 88 -24.91 19.01 -12.10
C THR A 88 -25.04 20.53 -12.10
N GLY A 89 -25.69 21.07 -13.13
CA GLY A 89 -26.23 22.43 -13.09
C GLY A 89 -25.66 23.40 -14.12
N GLU A 90 -25.83 23.07 -15.40
CA GLU A 90 -26.51 23.93 -16.38
C GLU A 90 -26.66 25.43 -16.01
N THR A 91 -25.94 26.29 -16.73
CA THR A 91 -26.43 27.64 -17.05
C THR A 91 -26.33 27.79 -18.56
N VAL A 92 -27.45 27.52 -19.23
CA VAL A 92 -27.75 27.99 -20.57
C VAL A 92 -27.79 29.51 -20.52
N VAL A 93 -26.96 30.21 -21.32
CA VAL A 93 -27.38 31.21 -22.33
C VAL A 93 -26.21 31.49 -23.28
N GLY A 94 -26.38 31.30 -24.59
CA GLY A 94 -25.59 32.04 -25.59
C GLY A 94 -25.12 31.30 -26.85
N ALA A 95 -26.07 30.93 -27.73
CA ALA A 95 -25.99 30.86 -29.19
C ALA A 95 -24.87 30.03 -29.92
N PRO A 96 -25.24 29.14 -30.86
CA PRO A 96 -24.42 28.84 -32.06
C PRO A 96 -24.90 29.73 -33.24
N PRO A 97 -24.39 29.66 -34.49
CA PRO A 97 -23.20 28.99 -35.03
C PRO A 97 -22.33 29.94 -35.91
N VAL A 98 -21.05 29.65 -36.19
CA VAL A 98 -20.46 30.07 -37.48
C VAL A 98 -19.50 29.02 -38.01
N LEU A 99 -19.95 28.39 -39.09
CA LEU A 99 -19.19 27.57 -40.02
C LEU A 99 -18.06 28.43 -40.62
N ALA A 100 -16.79 28.07 -40.39
CA ALA A 100 -15.66 28.69 -41.07
C ALA A 100 -14.74 27.62 -41.65
N GLU A 101 -15.02 27.30 -42.92
CA GLU A 101 -14.03 27.23 -44.00
C GLU A 101 -12.81 26.30 -43.82
N GLN A 102 -12.97 25.03 -44.17
CA GLN A 102 -11.85 24.14 -44.50
C GLN A 102 -11.25 24.54 -45.85
N ARG A 103 -10.28 25.46 -45.81
CA ARG A 103 -9.35 25.71 -46.92
C ARG A 103 -8.06 24.94 -46.70
N ARG A 104 -7.86 23.86 -47.47
CA ARG A 104 -6.80 23.77 -48.49
C ARG A 104 -6.69 22.35 -49.06
N LEU A 105 -7.02 22.26 -50.35
CA LEU A 105 -6.31 21.40 -51.29
C LEU A 105 -4.97 22.08 -51.61
N ALA A 106 -3.90 21.29 -51.61
CA ALA A 106 -2.74 21.45 -52.47
C ALA A 106 -2.29 20.05 -52.90
#